data_AF-A0A9E2XW35-F1
#
_entry.id   AF-A0A9E2XW35-F1
#
_cell.length_a   1.000
_cell.length_b   1.000
_cell.length_c   1.000
_cell.angle_alpha   90.00
_cell.angle_beta   90.00
_cell.angle_gamma   90.00
#
_symmetry.space_group_name_H-M   'P 1'
#
loop_
_entity.id
_entity.type
_entity.pdbx_description
1 polymer ?
#
loop_
_entity_poly.entity_id
_entity_poly.type
_entity_poly.pdbx_seq_one_letter_code
_entity_poly.pdbx_strand_id
1 'polypeptide(L)'
;MVKAKCIVKRNRRLWYEIIGRAPLETTVFEMERLRCNACGQVFTATVPEAAGSEKYDASAIAMIALLKYGTGVPFKRLERLQGQLTMPLPAATQWELMAAAARPMWPVLQALIWFAAQGGVMHNDDTGMRILRLTREPGDKRTGIFTSGIVSVAGAYRVALFFTGAKHAGENIAEVLKHRT
;
A
#
# COMPACT_ATOMS: atom_id res chain seq x y z
N MET A 1 -32.65 -33.24 -33.00
CA MET A 1 -31.75 -32.11 -32.70
C MET A 1 -32.21 -31.46 -31.39
N VAL A 2 -31.52 -31.69 -30.27
CA VAL A 2 -31.94 -31.13 -28.96
C VAL A 2 -31.61 -29.63 -28.95
N LYS A 3 -32.61 -28.76 -28.90
CA LYS A 3 -32.40 -27.31 -28.71
C LYS A 3 -31.94 -27.07 -27.27
N ALA A 4 -30.64 -26.97 -27.05
CA ALA A 4 -30.10 -26.56 -25.76
C ALA A 4 -30.40 -25.08 -25.52
N LYS A 5 -31.16 -24.77 -24.47
CA LYS A 5 -31.45 -23.39 -24.04
C LYS A 5 -30.48 -22.99 -22.94
N CYS A 6 -29.88 -21.81 -23.09
CA CYS A 6 -29.12 -21.16 -22.02
C CYS A 6 -30.06 -20.40 -21.10
N ILE A 7 -29.88 -20.57 -19.79
CA ILE A 7 -30.69 -19.93 -18.74
C ILE A 7 -29.80 -18.97 -17.96
N VAL A 8 -30.31 -17.75 -17.71
CA VAL A 8 -29.62 -16.75 -16.90
C VAL A 8 -29.49 -17.23 -15.45
N LYS A 9 -28.27 -17.22 -14.93
CA LYS A 9 -28.03 -17.51 -13.51
C LYS A 9 -28.30 -16.25 -12.68
N ARG A 10 -28.97 -16.44 -11.54
CA ARG A 10 -29.23 -15.38 -10.55
C ARG A 10 -27.94 -14.85 -9.91
N ASN A 11 -26.87 -15.66 -9.84
CA ASN A 11 -25.58 -15.24 -9.30
C ASN A 11 -24.67 -14.67 -10.40
N ARG A 12 -24.63 -13.35 -10.51
CA ARG A 12 -23.75 -12.62 -11.44
C ARG A 12 -22.29 -12.72 -10.99
N ARG A 13 -21.35 -12.64 -11.94
CA ARG A 13 -19.93 -12.47 -11.60
C ARG A 13 -19.68 -10.97 -11.45
N LEU A 14 -19.08 -10.56 -10.33
CA LEU A 14 -18.71 -9.17 -10.10
C LEU A 14 -17.23 -8.98 -10.44
N TRP A 15 -16.93 -7.92 -11.18
CA TRP A 15 -15.58 -7.38 -11.33
C TRP A 15 -15.54 -6.02 -10.66
N TYR A 16 -14.46 -5.76 -9.94
CA TYR A 16 -14.26 -4.51 -9.22
C TYR A 16 -13.03 -3.84 -9.80
N GLU A 17 -13.15 -2.56 -10.08
CA GLU A 17 -12.04 -1.69 -10.44
C GLU A 17 -11.99 -0.57 -9.43
N ILE A 18 -10.82 -0.37 -8.81
CA ILE A 18 -10.61 0.62 -7.76
C ILE A 18 -9.51 1.56 -8.20
N ILE A 19 -9.81 2.86 -8.26
CA ILE A 19 -8.91 3.91 -8.75
C ILE A 19 -8.69 5.00 -7.69
N GLY A 20 -7.58 5.73 -7.82
CA GLY A 20 -7.19 6.83 -6.94
C GLY A 20 -7.98 8.11 -7.18
N ARG A 21 -9.07 8.31 -6.43
CA ARG A 21 -9.82 9.58 -6.33
C ARG A 21 -10.25 9.78 -4.89
N ALA A 22 -9.95 10.94 -4.29
CA ALA A 22 -10.08 11.12 -2.85
C ALA A 22 -11.48 10.73 -2.31
N PRO A 23 -11.60 9.74 -1.38
CA PRO A 23 -10.56 8.84 -0.89
C PRO A 23 -10.17 7.72 -1.87
N LEU A 24 -11.11 6.90 -2.35
CA LEU A 24 -10.94 5.99 -3.50
C LEU A 24 -12.28 5.84 -4.21
N GLU A 25 -12.28 5.62 -5.52
CA GLU A 25 -13.49 5.36 -6.31
C GLU A 25 -13.51 3.88 -6.75
N THR A 26 -14.69 3.26 -6.71
CA THR A 26 -14.87 1.85 -7.11
C THR A 26 -15.94 1.76 -8.19
N THR A 27 -15.61 1.14 -9.31
CA THR A 27 -16.55 0.75 -10.36
C THR A 27 -16.82 -0.75 -10.25
N VAL A 28 -18.10 -1.14 -10.21
CA VAL A 28 -18.52 -2.55 -10.15
C VAL A 28 -19.15 -2.93 -11.48
N PHE A 29 -18.56 -3.91 -12.15
CA PHE A 29 -19.09 -4.46 -13.39
C PHE A 29 -19.81 -5.78 -13.08
N GLU A 30 -21.11 -5.80 -13.32
CA GLU A 30 -21.94 -6.99 -13.16
C GLU A 30 -21.98 -7.80 -14.47
N MET A 31 -21.20 -8.88 -14.52
CA MET A 31 -21.16 -9.76 -15.68
C MET A 31 -22.27 -10.82 -15.61
N GLU A 32 -23.06 -10.88 -16.67
CA GLU A 32 -24.08 -11.92 -16.84
C GLU A 32 -23.44 -13.30 -16.95
N ARG A 33 -24.11 -14.30 -16.37
CA ARG A 33 -23.72 -15.70 -16.46
C ARG A 33 -24.88 -16.52 -16.99
N LEU A 34 -24.62 -17.28 -18.04
CA LEU A 34 -25.58 -18.21 -18.63
C LEU A 34 -25.16 -19.64 -18.32
N ARG A 35 -26.10 -20.51 -17.98
CA ARG A 35 -25.86 -21.95 -17.85
C ARG A 35 -26.63 -22.68 -18.96
N CYS A 36 -25.95 -23.54 -19.69
CA CYS A 36 -26.60 -24.44 -20.63
C CYS A 36 -27.43 -25.48 -19.86
N ASN A 37 -28.72 -25.60 -20.17
CA ASN A 37 -29.59 -26.57 -19.49
C ASN A 37 -29.30 -28.03 -19.91
N ALA A 38 -28.65 -28.25 -21.05
CA ALA A 38 -28.37 -29.59 -21.57
C ALA A 38 -27.08 -30.20 -21.00
N CYS A 39 -25.98 -29.44 -20.98
CA CYS A 39 -24.67 -29.93 -20.54
C CYS A 39 -24.18 -29.30 -19.22
N GLY A 40 -24.86 -28.29 -18.69
CA GLY A 40 -24.49 -27.63 -17.44
C GLY A 40 -23.33 -26.63 -17.54
N GLN A 41 -22.68 -26.48 -18.69
CA GLN A 41 -21.59 -25.52 -18.91
C GLN A 41 -22.03 -24.08 -18.62
N VAL A 42 -21.14 -23.28 -18.02
CA VAL A 42 -21.39 -21.88 -17.66
C VAL A 42 -20.57 -20.95 -18.55
N PHE A 43 -21.27 -20.04 -19.22
CA PHE A 43 -20.71 -18.95 -20.01
C PHE A 43 -20.81 -17.67 -19.19
N THR A 44 -19.71 -16.92 -19.09
CA THR A 44 -19.68 -15.64 -18.37
C THR A 44 -19.33 -14.56 -19.36
N ALA A 45 -20.03 -13.43 -19.30
CA ALA A 45 -19.70 -12.27 -20.12
C ALA A 45 -18.22 -11.88 -19.94
N THR A 46 -17.60 -11.42 -21.02
CA THR A 46 -16.24 -10.91 -20.99
C THR A 46 -16.20 -9.62 -20.16
N VAL A 47 -15.05 -9.35 -19.56
CA VAL A 47 -14.81 -8.08 -18.87
C VAL A 47 -14.86 -6.97 -19.94
N PRO A 48 -15.65 -5.89 -19.75
CA PRO A 48 -15.72 -4.80 -20.72
C PRO A 48 -14.35 -4.16 -20.95
N GLU A 49 -14.08 -3.66 -22.16
CA GLU A 49 -12.83 -2.92 -22.44
C GLU A 49 -12.67 -1.67 -21.57
N ALA A 50 -13.79 -1.09 -21.12
CA ALA A 50 -13.79 0.06 -20.22
C ALA A 50 -13.37 -0.29 -18.79
N ALA A 51 -13.32 -1.58 -18.42
CA ALA A 51 -12.83 -2.00 -17.11
C ALA A 51 -11.31 -2.18 -17.17
N GLY A 52 -10.60 -1.59 -16.20
CA GLY A 52 -9.16 -1.75 -16.05
C GLY A 52 -8.70 -3.21 -15.97
N SER A 53 -7.45 -3.44 -16.31
CA SER A 53 -6.82 -4.76 -16.34
C SER A 53 -6.65 -5.38 -14.95
N GLU A 54 -6.58 -4.55 -13.91
CA GLU A 54 -6.36 -4.96 -12.53
C GLU A 54 -7.47 -4.46 -11.62
N LYS A 55 -7.70 -5.19 -10.53
CA LYS A 55 -8.69 -4.81 -9.52
C LYS A 55 -8.32 -3.49 -8.80
N TYR A 56 -7.02 -3.27 -8.57
CA TYR A 56 -6.49 -2.09 -7.90
C TYR A 56 -5.53 -1.39 -8.84
N ASP A 57 -5.91 -0.22 -9.34
CA ASP A 57 -5.04 0.57 -10.20
C ASP A 57 -3.85 1.15 -9.41
N ALA A 58 -2.75 1.47 -10.12
CA ALA A 58 -1.57 2.09 -9.53
C ALA A 58 -1.92 3.41 -8.78
N SER A 59 -2.88 4.19 -9.29
CA SER A 59 -3.37 5.40 -8.62
C SER A 59 -4.07 5.10 -7.29
N ALA A 60 -4.78 3.97 -7.18
CA ALA A 60 -5.39 3.55 -5.92
C ALA A 60 -4.33 3.20 -4.88
N ILE A 61 -3.28 2.48 -5.29
CA ILE A 61 -2.14 2.15 -4.42
C ILE A 61 -1.46 3.43 -3.93
N ALA A 62 -1.18 4.38 -4.84
CA ALA A 62 -0.58 5.66 -4.49
C ALA A 62 -1.46 6.46 -3.50
N MET A 63 -2.77 6.47 -3.72
CA MET A 63 -3.71 7.16 -2.84
C MET A 63 -3.80 6.51 -1.44
N ILE A 64 -3.80 5.17 -1.35
CA ILE A 64 -3.73 4.47 -0.06
C ILE A 64 -2.43 4.84 0.67
N ALA A 65 -1.29 4.88 -0.02
CA ALA A 65 -0.01 5.25 0.56
C ALA A 65 -0.02 6.70 1.07
N LEU A 66 -0.55 7.65 0.28
CA LEU A 66 -0.68 9.05 0.67
C LEU A 66 -1.59 9.22 1.89
N LEU A 67 -2.76 8.56 1.89
CA LEU A 67 -3.68 8.62 3.02
C LEU A 67 -3.03 8.04 4.28
N LYS A 68 -2.37 6.88 4.17
CA LYS A 68 -1.76 6.19 5.31
C LYS A 68 -0.54 6.90 5.86
N TYR A 69 0.43 7.21 5.01
CA TYR A 69 1.76 7.66 5.40
C TYR A 69 1.96 9.17 5.25
N GLY A 70 1.25 9.81 4.31
CA GLY A 70 1.32 11.26 4.13
C GLY A 70 0.37 12.05 5.04
N THR A 71 -0.85 11.55 5.25
CA THR A 71 -1.88 12.24 6.06
C THR A 71 -2.24 11.52 7.37
N GLY A 72 -1.64 10.35 7.62
CA GLY A 72 -1.76 9.64 8.90
C GLY A 72 -3.08 8.90 9.12
N VAL A 73 -3.83 8.57 8.07
CA VAL A 73 -5.09 7.81 8.16
C VAL A 73 -4.80 6.33 8.47
N PRO A 74 -5.26 5.78 9.61
CA PRO A 74 -5.08 4.36 9.89
C PRO A 74 -5.87 3.48 8.92
N PHE A 75 -5.35 2.31 8.53
CA PHE A 75 -6.05 1.41 7.59
C PHE A 75 -7.47 1.04 8.04
N LYS A 76 -7.67 0.80 9.34
CA LYS A 76 -9.00 0.52 9.90
C LYS A 76 -9.96 1.71 9.80
N ARG A 77 -9.44 2.94 9.80
CA ARG A 77 -10.23 4.15 9.58
C ARG A 77 -10.62 4.27 8.10
N LEU A 78 -9.69 4.00 7.19
CA LEU A 78 -9.96 4.00 5.75
C LEU A 78 -10.92 2.87 5.34
N GLU A 79 -10.77 1.67 5.93
CA GLU A 79 -11.69 0.53 5.77
C GLU A 79 -13.11 0.95 6.16
N ARG A 80 -13.27 1.58 7.33
CA ARG A 80 -14.58 2.05 7.81
C ARG A 80 -15.18 3.12 6.90
N LEU A 81 -14.38 4.10 6.48
CA LEU A 81 -14.83 5.17 5.59
C LEU A 81 -15.32 4.61 4.25
N GLN A 82 -14.51 3.76 3.61
CA GLN A 82 -14.87 3.13 2.33
C GLN A 82 -16.11 2.24 2.48
N GLY A 83 -16.22 1.49 3.59
CA GLY A 83 -17.40 0.68 3.90
C GLY A 83 -18.68 1.50 4.06
N GLN A 84 -18.62 2.70 4.67
CA GLN A 84 -19.76 3.63 4.74
C GLN A 84 -20.19 4.14 3.36
N LEU A 85 -19.27 4.17 2.40
CA LEU A 85 -19.52 4.53 1.00
C LEU A 85 -19.80 3.30 0.13
N THR A 86 -20.12 2.14 0.72
CA THR A 86 -20.41 0.87 0.03
C THR A 86 -19.27 0.30 -0.81
N MET A 87 -18.03 0.75 -0.57
CA MET A 87 -16.83 0.29 -1.26
C MET A 87 -15.97 -0.56 -0.31
N PRO A 88 -15.98 -1.90 -0.39
CA PRO A 88 -15.22 -2.72 0.54
C PRO A 88 -13.71 -2.62 0.28
N LEU A 89 -12.97 -2.08 1.26
CA LEU A 89 -11.50 -2.04 1.24
C LEU A 89 -10.94 -2.52 2.59
N PRO A 90 -10.80 -3.83 2.81
CA PRO A 90 -10.29 -4.38 4.07
C PRO A 90 -8.87 -3.90 4.40
N ALA A 91 -8.60 -3.65 5.68
CA ALA A 91 -7.30 -3.20 6.16
C ALA A 91 -6.18 -4.22 5.88
N ALA A 92 -6.51 -5.52 5.87
CA ALA A 92 -5.55 -6.57 5.49
C ALA A 92 -5.13 -6.41 4.02
N THR A 93 -6.09 -6.18 3.12
CA THR A 93 -5.80 -5.93 1.71
C THR A 93 -5.03 -4.63 1.50
N GLN A 94 -5.37 -3.56 2.22
CA GLN A 94 -4.59 -2.33 2.20
C GLN A 94 -3.12 -2.59 2.58
N TRP A 95 -2.88 -3.37 3.63
CA TRP A 95 -1.53 -3.75 4.05
C TRP A 95 -0.79 -4.57 2.98
N GLU A 96 -1.44 -5.57 2.38
CA GLU A 96 -0.85 -6.40 1.32
C GLU A 96 -0.44 -5.56 0.11
N LEU A 97 -1.30 -4.62 -0.32
CA LEU A 97 -1.00 -3.68 -1.40
C LEU A 97 0.21 -2.81 -1.06
N MET A 98 0.28 -2.27 0.16
CA MET A 98 1.43 -1.45 0.60
C MET A 98 2.72 -2.27 0.69
N ALA A 99 2.65 -3.50 1.21
CA ALA A 99 3.81 -4.38 1.31
C ALA A 99 4.35 -4.78 -0.07
N ALA A 100 3.46 -5.04 -1.04
CA ALA A 100 3.84 -5.30 -2.42
C ALA A 100 4.46 -4.06 -3.08
N ALA A 101 3.84 -2.88 -2.91
CA ALA A 101 4.30 -1.61 -3.48
C ALA A 101 5.63 -1.12 -2.89
N ALA A 102 5.92 -1.43 -1.63
CA ALA A 102 7.17 -1.01 -0.97
C ALA A 102 8.41 -1.69 -1.57
N ARG A 103 8.29 -2.92 -2.11
CA ARG A 103 9.42 -3.66 -2.68
C ARG A 103 10.12 -2.94 -3.85
N PRO A 104 9.41 -2.54 -4.93
CA PRO A 104 10.03 -1.80 -6.02
C PRO A 104 10.47 -0.39 -5.63
N MET A 105 9.98 0.17 -4.51
CA MET A 105 10.40 1.48 -4.01
C MET A 105 11.74 1.45 -3.25
N TRP A 106 12.27 0.26 -2.95
CA TRP A 106 13.52 0.15 -2.20
C TRP A 106 14.70 0.92 -2.80
N PRO A 107 14.96 0.90 -4.14
CA PRO A 107 16.03 1.69 -4.74
C PRO A 107 15.81 3.20 -4.58
N VAL A 108 14.57 3.67 -4.59
CA VAL A 108 14.23 5.08 -4.36
C VAL A 108 14.59 5.49 -2.93
N LEU A 109 14.28 4.64 -1.94
CA LEU A 109 14.70 4.86 -0.56
C LEU A 109 16.24 4.95 -0.45
N GLN A 110 16.98 4.06 -1.11
CA GLN A 110 18.45 4.10 -1.10
C GLN A 110 19.00 5.39 -1.74
N ALA A 111 18.41 5.83 -2.85
CA ALA A 111 18.77 7.09 -3.48
C ALA A 111 18.47 8.29 -2.57
N LEU A 112 17.33 8.29 -1.86
CA LEU A 112 16.98 9.33 -0.90
C LEU A 112 17.93 9.35 0.31
N ILE A 113 18.38 8.18 0.80
CA ILE A 113 19.39 8.09 1.86
C ILE A 113 20.71 8.70 1.38
N TRP A 114 21.17 8.32 0.19
CA TRP A 114 22.39 8.89 -0.39
C TRP A 114 22.29 10.39 -0.58
N PHE A 115 21.18 10.89 -1.13
CA PHE A 115 20.96 12.32 -1.35
C PHE A 115 20.86 13.09 -0.03
N ALA A 116 20.15 12.54 0.96
CA ALA A 116 20.09 13.14 2.29
C ALA A 116 21.48 13.27 2.92
N ALA A 117 22.38 12.29 2.73
CA ALA A 117 23.74 12.33 3.25
C ALA A 117 24.57 13.53 2.73
N GLN A 118 24.24 14.03 1.53
CA GLN A 118 24.90 15.20 0.92
C GLN A 118 24.35 16.53 1.45
N GLY A 119 23.30 16.52 2.27
CA GLY A 119 22.74 17.75 2.81
C GLY A 119 23.67 18.47 3.78
N GLY A 120 23.65 19.80 3.76
CA GLY A 120 24.53 20.64 4.59
C GLY A 120 24.08 20.71 6.05
N VAL A 121 22.77 20.56 6.30
CA VAL A 121 22.16 20.58 7.64
C VAL A 121 21.21 19.39 7.76
N MET A 122 21.27 18.70 8.89
CA MET A 122 20.35 17.62 9.24
C MET A 122 19.72 17.90 10.60
N HIS A 123 18.40 17.80 10.67
CA HIS A 123 17.65 17.78 11.92
C HIS A 123 17.27 16.34 12.22
N ASN A 124 17.49 15.88 13.44
CA ASN A 124 17.11 14.53 13.85
C ASN A 124 16.41 14.55 15.21
N ASP A 125 15.43 13.67 15.37
CA ASP A 125 14.71 13.44 16.62
C ASP A 125 14.28 11.98 16.73
N ASP A 126 14.10 11.51 17.96
CA ASP A 126 13.61 10.16 18.26
C ASP A 126 12.25 10.21 18.94
N THR A 127 11.32 9.41 18.43
CA THR A 127 10.06 9.12 19.12
C THR A 127 9.95 7.64 19.43
N GLY A 128 9.52 7.28 20.64
CA GLY A 128 9.29 5.90 21.02
C GLY A 128 8.23 5.23 20.13
N MET A 129 8.47 3.98 19.73
CA MET A 129 7.56 3.20 18.88
C MET A 129 7.38 1.79 19.43
N ARG A 130 6.14 1.28 19.40
CA ARG A 130 5.84 -0.09 19.82
C ARG A 130 5.74 -1.02 18.63
N ILE A 131 6.69 -1.95 18.53
CA ILE A 131 6.61 -3.10 17.61
C ILE A 131 6.17 -4.32 18.41
N LEU A 132 5.07 -4.96 18.02
CA LEU A 132 4.47 -6.08 18.76
C LEU A 132 5.39 -7.31 18.86
N ARG A 133 6.13 -7.58 17.79
CA ARG A 133 7.15 -8.63 17.73
C ARG A 133 8.32 -8.10 16.92
N LEU A 134 9.42 -7.84 17.61
CA LEU A 134 10.69 -7.51 16.98
C LEU A 134 11.67 -8.65 17.22
N THR A 135 12.23 -9.19 16.16
CA THR A 135 13.34 -10.13 16.25
C THR A 135 14.58 -9.34 16.70
N ARG A 136 15.16 -9.73 17.84
CA ARG A 136 16.41 -9.16 18.35
C ARG A 136 17.49 -10.22 18.31
N GLU A 137 18.73 -9.76 18.17
CA GLU A 137 19.89 -10.62 18.28
C GLU A 137 19.99 -11.21 19.70
N PRO A 138 20.35 -12.50 19.85
CA PRO A 138 20.57 -13.10 21.16
C PRO A 138 21.61 -12.30 21.97
N GLY A 139 21.24 -11.89 23.19
CA GLY A 139 22.12 -11.12 24.08
C GLY A 139 21.97 -9.60 23.97
N ASP A 140 21.12 -9.08 23.09
CA ASP A 140 20.79 -7.66 23.06
C ASP A 140 20.04 -7.24 24.34
N LYS A 141 20.70 -6.42 25.17
CA LYS A 141 20.14 -5.88 26.41
C LYS A 141 19.27 -4.64 26.17
N ARG A 142 19.26 -4.07 24.96
CA ARG A 142 18.49 -2.86 24.65
C ARG A 142 17.01 -3.17 24.60
N THR A 143 16.22 -2.39 25.32
CA THR A 143 14.76 -2.55 25.41
C THR A 143 14.00 -1.53 24.57
N GLY A 144 14.57 -0.34 24.35
CA GLY A 144 13.95 0.76 23.63
C GLY A 144 13.83 0.52 22.14
N ILE A 145 12.70 0.91 21.56
CA ILE A 145 12.45 0.94 20.11
C ILE A 145 12.01 2.35 19.75
N PHE A 146 12.66 2.91 18.74
CA PHE A 146 12.49 4.29 18.35
C PHE A 146 12.14 4.34 16.87
N THR A 147 11.41 5.40 16.50
CA THR A 147 11.41 5.90 15.14
C THR A 147 12.25 7.17 15.13
N SER A 148 13.39 7.10 14.47
CA SER A 148 14.23 8.26 14.22
C SER A 148 13.71 8.99 12.98
N GLY A 149 13.34 10.24 13.12
CA GLY A 149 13.10 11.15 12.00
C GLY A 149 14.39 11.90 11.68
N ILE A 150 14.80 11.93 10.41
CA ILE A 150 15.94 12.72 9.93
C ILE A 150 15.46 13.59 8.78
N VAL A 151 15.57 14.91 8.93
CA VAL A 151 15.25 15.89 7.88
C VAL A 151 16.54 16.55 7.43
N SER A 152 16.98 16.19 6.22
CA SER A 152 18.17 16.73 5.59
C SER A 152 17.83 17.88 4.63
N VAL A 153 18.58 18.97 4.70
CA VAL A 153 18.51 20.13 3.80
C VAL A 153 19.68 20.06 2.81
N ALA A 154 19.37 19.68 1.57
CA ALA A 154 20.33 19.52 0.48
C ALA A 154 20.03 20.52 -0.64
N GLY A 155 20.66 21.70 -0.54
CA GLY A 155 20.38 22.82 -1.44
C GLY A 155 18.92 23.27 -1.32
N ALA A 156 18.19 23.26 -2.44
CA ALA A 156 16.78 23.62 -2.50
C ALA A 156 15.82 22.53 -2.01
N TYR A 157 16.32 21.31 -1.75
CA TYR A 157 15.49 20.15 -1.44
C TYR A 157 15.56 19.78 0.05
N ARG A 158 14.44 19.26 0.55
CA ARG A 158 14.34 18.66 1.89
C ARG A 158 14.00 17.18 1.75
N VAL A 159 14.78 16.33 2.39
CA VAL A 159 14.51 14.88 2.45
C VAL A 159 14.22 14.47 3.89
N ALA A 160 13.04 13.91 4.10
CA ALA A 160 12.64 13.33 5.37
C ALA A 160 12.80 11.81 5.31
N LEU A 161 13.62 11.25 6.19
CA LEU A 161 13.84 9.82 6.38
C LEU A 161 13.27 9.39 7.73
N PHE A 162 12.68 8.21 7.76
CA PHE A 162 12.14 7.61 8.98
C PHE A 162 12.72 6.20 9.14
N PHE A 163 13.36 5.95 10.27
CA PHE A 163 13.95 4.65 10.60
C PHE A 163 13.35 4.15 11.89
N THR A 164 12.60 3.05 11.83
CA THR A 164 12.06 2.41 13.05
C THR A 164 12.88 1.18 13.39
N GLY A 165 13.42 1.11 14.61
CA GLY A 165 14.21 -0.04 15.07
C GLY A 165 14.81 0.16 16.46
N ALA A 166 15.82 -0.66 16.77
CA ALA A 166 16.57 -0.58 18.04
C ALA A 166 17.68 0.49 18.03
N LYS A 167 18.02 1.02 16.85
CA LYS A 167 18.96 2.14 16.70
C LYS A 167 18.30 3.44 17.12
N HIS A 168 19.00 4.25 17.90
CA HIS A 168 18.58 5.62 18.21
C HIS A 168 19.00 6.59 17.10
N ALA A 169 18.53 7.83 17.14
CA ALA A 169 18.72 8.83 16.08
C ALA A 169 20.19 9.09 15.77
N GLY A 170 21.04 9.16 16.80
CA GLY A 170 22.50 9.27 16.66
C GLY A 170 23.16 8.11 15.88
N GLU A 171 22.68 6.87 16.03
CA GLU A 171 23.19 5.72 15.27
C GLU A 171 22.65 5.74 13.84
N ASN A 172 21.38 6.09 13.65
CA ASN A 172 20.78 6.18 12.32
C ASN A 172 21.39 7.31 11.47
N ILE A 173 21.65 8.49 12.06
CA ILE A 173 22.31 9.59 11.35
C ILE A 173 23.74 9.23 10.98
N ALA A 174 24.47 8.51 11.85
CA ALA A 174 25.81 8.03 11.54
C ALA A 174 25.81 7.07 10.33
N GLU A 175 24.82 6.17 10.21
CA GLU A 175 24.68 5.31 9.02
C GLU A 175 24.39 6.12 7.75
N VAL A 176 23.49 7.11 7.82
CA VAL A 176 23.20 7.98 6.67
C VAL A 176 24.48 8.71 6.24
N LEU A 177 25.24 9.27 7.18
CA LEU A 177 26.45 10.05 6.89
C LEU A 177 27.59 9.23 6.26
N LYS A 178 27.60 7.90 6.38
CA LYS A 178 28.57 7.04 5.66
C LYS A 178 28.45 7.15 4.14
N HIS A 179 27.32 7.63 3.63
CA HIS A 179 27.09 7.82 2.20
C HIS A 179 27.56 9.20 1.69
N ARG A 180 28.07 10.08 2.55
CA ARG A 180 28.60 11.38 2.15
C ARG A 180 29.85 11.22 1.31
N THR A 181 29.95 11.97 0.22
CA THR A 181 31.09 11.98 -0.72
C THR A 181 31.73 13.36 -0.80
#